data_AF-A0A392NAZ6-F1
#
_entry.id   AF-A0A392NAZ6-F1
#
_cell.length_a   1.000
_cell.length_b   1.000
_cell.length_c   1.000
_cell.angle_alpha   90.00
_cell.angle_beta   90.00
_cell.angle_gamma   90.00
#
_symmetry.space_group_name_H-M   'P 1'
#
loop_
_entity.id
_entity.type
_entity.pdbx_description
1 polymer ?
#
loop_
_entity_poly.entity_id
_entity_poly.type
_entity_poly.pdbx_seq_one_letter_code
_entity_poly.pdbx_strand_id
1 'polypeptide(L)'
;MLITMVEEGTVAAVTVDTCSTEEWLLNSQELVPIALTKAKEVKGFLVRWKMIISKLEQVPSKLSDLSSHPCFSKNALCKEQLQAVSKTLRESIELAELCLKEKYEGKLRMQSDLDALIGKLDLNLKDCSLLTKTGVLGEATLQFNVSGFLAESDIETHGNIKELLARLQIGHLEAKHKALDRLHDIMREDEKNVLAVFCRSNVAALVQLLTATSTSIREKTVSIICSLVESGGSCENWLVSEGVLPPLIRLVESGSTFGKEKAIVSLQRLSMSEETTRAIVGHGGVPPLI
;
A
#
# COMPACT_ATOMS: atom_id res chain seq x y z
N MET A 1 -35.86 -23.55 -48.76
CA MET A 1 -34.72 -22.63 -48.82
C MET A 1 -35.13 -21.34 -48.12
N LEU A 2 -34.86 -21.23 -46.83
CA LEU A 2 -34.89 -19.98 -46.06
C LEU A 2 -33.88 -20.15 -44.92
N ILE A 3 -32.93 -19.21 -44.89
CA ILE A 3 -31.71 -19.22 -44.10
C ILE A 3 -32.03 -18.57 -42.75
N THR A 4 -31.74 -19.27 -41.64
CA THR A 4 -31.59 -18.65 -40.32
C THR A 4 -30.12 -18.77 -39.91
N MET A 5 -29.37 -17.69 -40.14
CA MET A 5 -28.09 -17.44 -39.50
C MET A 5 -28.38 -16.85 -38.11
N VAL A 6 -28.03 -17.56 -37.06
CA VAL A 6 -27.90 -16.99 -35.71
C VAL A 6 -26.41 -16.85 -35.45
N GLU A 7 -25.98 -15.59 -35.41
CA GLU A 7 -24.65 -15.12 -35.06
C GLU A 7 -24.32 -15.50 -33.60
N GLU A 8 -23.38 -16.40 -33.41
CA GLU A 8 -22.60 -16.52 -32.18
C GLU A 8 -21.54 -15.41 -32.19
N GLY A 9 -21.66 -14.47 -31.27
CA GLY A 9 -20.60 -13.50 -31.03
C GLY A 9 -21.03 -12.42 -30.05
N THR A 10 -20.16 -12.11 -29.09
CA THR A 10 -20.14 -10.87 -28.29
C THR A 10 -20.74 -10.88 -26.88
N VAL A 11 -20.50 -11.92 -26.07
CA VAL A 11 -20.76 -11.87 -24.61
C VAL A 11 -19.50 -12.11 -23.79
N ALA A 12 -18.41 -11.36 -24.05
CA ALA A 12 -17.15 -11.51 -23.30
C ALA A 12 -16.44 -10.20 -22.94
N ALA A 13 -17.14 -9.04 -22.94
CA ALA A 13 -16.46 -7.75 -22.73
C ALA A 13 -17.12 -6.78 -21.73
N VAL A 14 -18.15 -7.17 -20.96
CA VAL A 14 -18.82 -6.24 -20.04
C VAL A 14 -19.22 -6.94 -18.75
N THR A 15 -18.36 -6.94 -17.72
CA THR A 15 -18.72 -7.12 -16.28
C THR A 15 -17.49 -6.97 -15.34
N VAL A 16 -16.66 -5.92 -15.48
CA VAL A 16 -15.56 -5.72 -14.50
C VAL A 16 -15.97 -4.83 -13.31
N ASP A 17 -17.11 -4.13 -13.35
CA ASP A 17 -17.37 -3.04 -12.39
C ASP A 17 -18.55 -3.22 -11.41
N THR A 18 -19.22 -4.37 -11.38
CA THR A 18 -20.38 -4.60 -10.46
C THR A 18 -20.17 -5.69 -9.42
N CYS A 19 -19.02 -6.37 -9.43
CA CYS A 19 -18.78 -7.54 -8.59
C CYS A 19 -18.59 -7.13 -7.11
N SER A 20 -19.30 -7.80 -6.20
CA SER A 20 -19.26 -7.53 -4.76
C SER A 20 -17.94 -8.00 -4.14
N THR A 21 -17.57 -7.46 -2.97
CA THR A 21 -16.33 -7.87 -2.29
C THR A 21 -16.33 -9.38 -1.96
N GLU A 22 -17.50 -9.95 -1.67
CA GLU A 22 -17.68 -11.38 -1.39
C GLU A 22 -17.51 -12.24 -2.65
N GLU A 23 -18.01 -11.80 -3.80
CA GLU A 23 -17.79 -12.48 -5.07
C GLU A 23 -16.31 -12.48 -5.46
N TRP A 24 -15.59 -11.36 -5.23
CA TRP A 24 -14.14 -11.31 -5.44
C TRP A 24 -13.37 -12.23 -4.48
N LEU A 25 -13.87 -12.43 -3.26
CA LEU A 25 -13.30 -13.39 -2.32
C LEU A 25 -13.45 -14.82 -2.82
N LEU A 26 -14.66 -15.20 -3.21
CA LEU A 26 -14.95 -16.54 -3.74
C LEU A 26 -14.12 -16.82 -4.99
N ASN A 27 -14.10 -15.88 -5.94
CA ASN A 27 -13.28 -16.00 -7.15
C ASN A 27 -11.78 -16.15 -6.80
N SER A 28 -11.28 -15.38 -5.83
CA SER A 28 -9.89 -15.52 -5.39
C SER A 28 -9.63 -16.89 -4.75
N GLN A 29 -10.55 -17.40 -3.93
CA GLN A 29 -10.45 -18.71 -3.28
C GLN A 29 -10.50 -19.87 -4.29
N GLU A 30 -11.30 -19.76 -5.36
CA GLU A 30 -11.38 -20.74 -6.44
C GLU A 30 -10.13 -20.74 -7.34
N LEU A 31 -9.51 -19.57 -7.57
CA LEU A 31 -8.30 -19.46 -8.39
C LEU A 31 -7.06 -20.05 -7.72
N VAL A 32 -6.95 -20.03 -6.38
CA VAL A 32 -5.79 -20.57 -5.65
C VAL A 32 -5.50 -22.04 -5.96
N PRO A 33 -6.46 -23.00 -5.84
CA PRO A 33 -6.18 -24.41 -6.13
C PRO A 33 -5.83 -24.64 -7.60
N ILE A 34 -6.41 -23.87 -8.53
CA ILE A 34 -6.07 -23.93 -9.96
C ILE A 34 -4.61 -23.48 -10.17
N ALA A 35 -4.23 -22.34 -9.60
CA ALA A 35 -2.88 -21.81 -9.66
C ALA A 35 -1.85 -22.77 -9.05
N LEU A 36 -2.15 -23.37 -7.89
CA LEU A 36 -1.29 -24.36 -7.25
C LEU A 36 -1.11 -25.63 -8.09
N THR A 37 -2.18 -26.14 -8.69
CA THR A 37 -2.13 -27.34 -9.53
C THR A 37 -1.24 -27.08 -10.75
N LYS A 38 -1.49 -25.98 -11.47
CA LYS A 38 -0.70 -25.59 -12.64
C LYS A 38 0.76 -25.32 -12.29
N ALA A 39 1.03 -24.62 -11.20
CA ALA A 39 2.39 -24.35 -10.73
C ALA A 39 3.17 -25.64 -10.41
N LYS A 40 2.50 -26.65 -9.83
CA LYS A 40 3.11 -27.95 -9.49
C LYS A 40 3.41 -28.82 -10.72
N GLU A 41 2.69 -28.63 -11.82
CA GLU A 41 2.93 -29.36 -13.09
C GLU A 41 4.17 -28.84 -13.85
N VAL A 42 4.64 -27.61 -13.55
CA VAL A 42 5.76 -27.00 -14.28
C VAL A 42 7.09 -27.70 -13.97
N LYS A 43 7.78 -28.16 -15.02
CA LYS A 43 9.10 -28.82 -14.91
C LYS A 43 10.29 -27.86 -15.07
N GLY A 44 10.07 -26.67 -15.64
CA GLY A 44 11.07 -25.61 -15.79
C GLY A 44 11.14 -24.67 -14.59
N PHE A 45 12.25 -23.94 -14.42
CA PHE A 45 12.40 -22.89 -13.41
C PHE A 45 12.02 -23.30 -11.96
N LEU A 46 12.33 -24.55 -11.59
CA LEU A 46 11.85 -25.22 -10.36
C LEU A 46 12.08 -24.41 -9.07
N VAL A 47 13.21 -23.69 -8.95
CA VAL A 47 13.49 -22.87 -7.76
C VAL A 47 12.47 -21.74 -7.59
N ARG A 48 12.15 -21.05 -8.69
CA ARG A 48 11.18 -19.93 -8.68
C ARG A 48 9.76 -20.45 -8.47
N TRP A 49 9.39 -21.53 -9.15
CA TRP A 49 8.08 -22.16 -8.95
C TRP A 49 7.89 -22.71 -7.54
N LYS A 50 8.93 -23.26 -6.89
CA LYS A 50 8.86 -23.62 -5.46
C LYS A 50 8.56 -22.41 -4.58
N MET A 51 9.18 -21.26 -4.85
CA MET A 51 8.91 -20.02 -4.11
C MET A 51 7.49 -19.50 -4.37
N ILE A 52 7.02 -19.55 -5.62
CA ILE A 52 5.65 -19.18 -6.00
C ILE A 52 4.63 -20.09 -5.30
N ILE A 53 4.83 -21.41 -5.32
CA ILE A 53 3.96 -22.39 -4.66
C ILE A 53 3.88 -22.10 -3.15
N SER A 54 5.01 -21.92 -2.48
CA SER A 54 5.05 -21.60 -1.05
C SER A 54 4.28 -20.32 -0.69
N LYS A 55 4.24 -19.33 -1.59
CA LYS A 55 3.46 -18.10 -1.43
C LYS A 55 1.98 -18.32 -1.72
N LEU A 56 1.64 -19.03 -2.79
CA LEU A 56 0.27 -19.39 -3.12
C LEU A 56 -0.40 -20.20 -2.01
N GLU A 57 0.34 -21.07 -1.32
CA GLU A 57 -0.15 -21.83 -0.16
C GLU A 57 -0.49 -20.94 1.05
N GLN A 58 0.09 -19.73 1.15
CA GLN A 58 -0.22 -18.77 2.20
C GLN A 58 -1.47 -17.93 1.90
N VAL A 59 -1.83 -17.76 0.62
CA VAL A 59 -2.95 -16.89 0.19
C VAL A 59 -4.27 -17.26 0.87
N PRO A 60 -4.70 -18.54 0.94
CA PRO A 60 -5.96 -18.91 1.58
C PRO A 60 -6.07 -18.45 3.03
N SER A 61 -5.01 -18.67 3.82
CA SER A 61 -4.99 -18.25 5.23
C SER A 61 -5.19 -16.74 5.38
N LYS A 62 -4.54 -15.95 4.53
CA LYS A 62 -4.66 -14.48 4.54
C LYS A 62 -6.03 -13.99 4.05
N LEU A 63 -6.64 -14.68 3.10
CA LEU A 63 -8.00 -14.38 2.66
C LEU A 63 -9.03 -14.74 3.74
N SER A 64 -8.84 -15.86 4.46
CA SER A 64 -9.66 -16.22 5.61
C SER A 64 -9.57 -15.18 6.72
N ASP A 65 -8.34 -14.79 7.10
CA ASP A 65 -8.10 -13.73 8.09
C ASP A 65 -8.83 -12.43 7.66
N LEU A 66 -8.68 -12.02 6.39
CA LEU A 66 -9.31 -10.82 5.85
C LEU A 66 -10.85 -10.88 5.86
N SER A 67 -11.42 -12.02 5.47
CA SER A 67 -12.88 -12.24 5.40
C SER A 67 -13.55 -12.39 6.76
N SER A 68 -12.79 -12.77 7.79
CA SER A 68 -13.31 -12.94 9.16
C SER A 68 -13.67 -11.60 9.82
N HIS A 69 -13.30 -10.47 9.21
CA HIS A 69 -13.56 -9.15 9.75
C HIS A 69 -14.98 -8.63 9.44
N PRO A 70 -15.69 -8.03 10.42
CA PRO A 70 -17.07 -7.53 10.24
C PRO A 70 -17.24 -6.47 9.15
N CYS A 71 -16.18 -5.70 8.85
CA CYS A 71 -16.21 -4.59 7.88
C CYS A 71 -15.70 -4.99 6.49
N PHE A 72 -15.43 -6.28 6.27
CA PHE A 72 -14.84 -6.80 5.04
C PHE A 72 -15.62 -6.37 3.78
N SER A 73 -16.94 -6.56 3.75
CA SER A 73 -17.76 -6.31 2.57
C SER A 73 -17.99 -4.82 2.28
N LYS A 74 -17.81 -3.95 3.27
CA LYS A 74 -18.05 -2.50 3.16
C LYS A 74 -16.81 -1.68 2.79
N ASN A 75 -15.61 -2.24 3.00
CA ASN A 75 -14.38 -1.49 2.78
C ASN A 75 -13.92 -1.61 1.31
N ALA A 76 -13.77 -0.47 0.63
CA ALA A 76 -13.29 -0.41 -0.76
C ALA A 76 -11.87 -0.97 -0.92
N LEU A 77 -11.00 -0.83 0.09
CA LEU A 77 -9.65 -1.39 0.08
C LEU A 77 -9.64 -2.92 0.08
N CYS A 78 -10.60 -3.56 0.77
CA CYS A 78 -10.74 -5.02 0.70
C CYS A 78 -11.07 -5.46 -0.72
N LYS A 79 -11.99 -4.76 -1.39
CA LYS A 79 -12.35 -5.06 -2.79
C LYS A 79 -11.15 -4.87 -3.72
N GLU A 80 -10.44 -3.75 -3.62
CA GLU A 80 -9.24 -3.48 -4.42
C GLU A 80 -8.14 -4.53 -4.17
N GLN A 81 -7.93 -4.92 -2.90
CA GLN A 81 -6.97 -5.94 -2.52
C GLN A 81 -7.32 -7.30 -3.12
N LEU A 82 -8.60 -7.71 -3.08
CA LEU A 82 -9.03 -8.97 -3.68
C LEU A 82 -8.92 -8.96 -5.20
N GLN A 83 -9.17 -7.81 -5.84
CA GLN A 83 -8.94 -7.63 -7.28
C GLN A 83 -7.45 -7.80 -7.62
N ALA A 84 -6.55 -7.21 -6.83
CA ALA A 84 -5.11 -7.35 -7.00
C ALA A 84 -4.65 -8.80 -6.81
N VAL A 85 -5.16 -9.49 -5.78
CA VAL A 85 -4.92 -10.92 -5.53
C VAL A 85 -5.41 -11.76 -6.71
N SER A 86 -6.67 -11.60 -7.13
CA SER A 86 -7.26 -12.31 -8.27
C SER A 86 -6.46 -12.11 -9.56
N LYS A 87 -6.03 -10.87 -9.84
CA LYS A 87 -5.20 -10.55 -11.01
C LYS A 87 -3.85 -11.30 -10.96
N THR A 88 -3.22 -11.31 -9.79
CA THR A 88 -1.93 -11.99 -9.59
C THR A 88 -2.06 -13.50 -9.68
N LEU A 89 -3.16 -14.08 -9.19
CA LEU A 89 -3.45 -15.51 -9.33
C LEU A 89 -3.65 -15.91 -10.80
N ARG A 90 -4.38 -15.10 -11.57
CA ARG A 90 -4.57 -15.33 -13.01
C ARG A 90 -3.25 -15.25 -13.77
N GLU A 91 -2.41 -14.26 -13.48
CA GLU A 91 -1.05 -14.14 -14.04
C GLU A 91 -0.19 -15.37 -13.69
N SER A 92 -0.29 -15.89 -12.45
CA SER A 92 0.38 -17.14 -12.07
C SER A 92 -0.07 -18.34 -12.89
N ILE A 93 -1.36 -18.45 -13.19
CA ILE A 93 -1.90 -19.54 -14.04
C ILE A 93 -1.37 -19.40 -15.47
N GLU A 94 -1.42 -18.20 -16.04
CA GLU A 94 -0.94 -17.93 -17.40
C GLU A 94 0.55 -18.24 -17.55
N LEU A 95 1.39 -17.77 -16.62
CA LEU A 95 2.83 -18.05 -16.64
C LEU A 95 3.13 -19.55 -16.46
N ALA A 96 2.33 -20.27 -15.66
CA ALA A 96 2.46 -21.72 -15.52
C ALA A 96 2.14 -22.42 -16.85
N GLU A 97 1.06 -22.03 -17.52
CA GLU A 97 0.70 -22.58 -18.83
C GLU A 97 1.75 -22.30 -19.91
N LEU A 98 2.33 -21.10 -19.93
CA LEU A 98 3.41 -20.75 -20.85
C LEU A 98 4.65 -21.61 -20.61
N CYS A 99 4.97 -21.89 -19.34
CA CYS A 99 6.06 -22.80 -18.98
C CYS A 99 5.77 -24.25 -19.39
N LEU A 100 4.53 -24.72 -19.26
CA LEU A 100 4.12 -26.07 -19.68
C LEU A 100 4.13 -26.24 -21.20
N LYS A 101 3.72 -25.22 -21.94
CA LYS A 101 3.68 -25.21 -23.40
C LYS A 101 5.04 -24.88 -24.04
N GLU A 102 6.04 -24.53 -23.22
CA GLU A 102 7.35 -23.99 -23.65
C GLU A 102 7.25 -22.79 -24.62
N LYS A 103 6.14 -22.06 -24.60
CA LYS A 103 5.81 -20.96 -25.54
C LYS A 103 6.28 -19.58 -25.06
N TYR A 104 7.40 -19.50 -24.37
CA TYR A 104 7.91 -18.23 -23.82
C TYR A 104 8.98 -17.60 -24.71
N GLU A 105 8.90 -16.27 -24.90
CA GLU A 105 9.74 -15.49 -25.83
C GLU A 105 11.23 -15.41 -25.44
N GLY A 106 11.62 -16.00 -24.30
CA GLY A 106 13.02 -16.16 -23.89
C GLY A 106 13.16 -16.58 -22.42
N LYS A 107 14.20 -17.38 -22.11
CA LYS A 107 14.44 -17.87 -20.74
C LYS A 107 14.68 -16.75 -19.73
N LEU A 108 15.41 -15.69 -20.11
CA LEU A 108 15.68 -14.55 -19.23
C LEU A 108 14.42 -13.72 -18.97
N ARG A 109 13.60 -13.49 -20.01
CA ARG A 109 12.33 -12.78 -19.88
C ARG A 109 11.38 -13.54 -18.95
N MET A 110 11.23 -14.85 -19.16
CA MET A 110 10.43 -15.70 -18.26
C MET A 110 10.96 -15.69 -16.82
N GLN A 111 12.28 -15.69 -16.59
CA GLN A 111 12.82 -15.55 -15.24
C GLN A 111 12.43 -14.20 -14.61
N SER A 112 12.52 -13.11 -15.36
CA SER A 112 12.09 -11.78 -14.91
C SER A 112 10.59 -11.74 -14.60
N ASP A 113 9.76 -12.36 -15.44
CA ASP A 113 8.31 -12.43 -15.25
C ASP A 113 7.96 -13.23 -13.98
N LEU A 114 8.67 -14.35 -13.74
CA LEU A 114 8.52 -15.15 -12.52
C LEU A 114 9.01 -14.40 -11.26
N ASP A 115 10.12 -13.66 -11.35
CA ASP A 115 10.61 -12.83 -10.24
C ASP A 115 9.64 -11.68 -9.93
N ALA A 116 9.04 -11.07 -10.96
CA ALA A 116 7.99 -10.07 -10.81
C ALA A 116 6.73 -10.68 -10.16
N LEU A 117 6.33 -11.90 -10.56
CA LEU A 117 5.20 -12.61 -9.96
C LEU A 117 5.44 -12.92 -8.48
N ILE A 118 6.64 -13.38 -8.11
CA ILE A 118 7.03 -13.59 -6.72
C ILE A 118 6.90 -12.30 -5.92
N GLY A 119 7.39 -11.17 -6.45
CA GLY A 119 7.27 -9.85 -5.83
C GLY A 119 5.82 -9.40 -5.63
N LYS A 120 4.96 -9.60 -6.64
CA LYS A 120 3.52 -9.30 -6.57
C LYS A 120 2.81 -10.15 -5.51
N LEU A 121 3.11 -11.45 -5.43
CA LEU A 121 2.56 -12.33 -4.40
C LEU A 121 3.01 -11.92 -2.99
N ASP A 122 4.29 -11.57 -2.81
CA ASP A 122 4.79 -11.06 -1.53
C ASP A 122 4.09 -9.78 -1.10
N LEU A 123 3.88 -8.86 -2.05
CA LEU A 123 3.18 -7.61 -1.78
C LEU A 123 1.74 -7.88 -1.35
N ASN A 124 1.00 -8.70 -2.10
CA ASN A 124 -0.39 -9.05 -1.77
C ASN A 124 -0.52 -9.70 -0.39
N LEU A 125 0.40 -10.60 -0.02
CA LEU A 125 0.39 -11.25 1.30
C LEU A 125 0.65 -10.26 2.43
N LYS A 126 1.58 -9.32 2.23
CA LYS A 126 1.88 -8.24 3.19
C LYS A 126 0.69 -7.31 3.34
N ASP A 127 0.08 -6.88 2.24
CA ASP A 127 -1.05 -5.97 2.23
C ASP A 127 -2.29 -6.58 2.90
N CYS A 128 -2.61 -7.84 2.63
CA CYS A 128 -3.64 -8.57 3.37
C CYS A 128 -3.33 -8.64 4.88
N SER A 129 -2.06 -8.87 5.25
CA SER A 129 -1.67 -8.87 6.66
C SER A 129 -1.72 -7.48 7.29
N LEU A 130 -1.51 -6.41 6.52
CA LEU A 130 -1.59 -5.04 7.02
C LEU A 130 -3.04 -4.66 7.23
N LEU A 131 -3.96 -4.91 6.28
CA LEU A 131 -5.39 -4.61 6.42
C LEU A 131 -6.02 -5.28 7.66
N THR A 132 -5.58 -6.51 7.97
CA THR A 132 -6.03 -7.23 9.18
C THR A 132 -5.41 -6.68 10.47
N LYS A 133 -4.17 -6.16 10.42
CA LYS A 133 -3.47 -5.60 11.60
C LYS A 133 -3.76 -4.12 11.89
N THR A 134 -4.01 -3.30 10.86
CA THR A 134 -4.12 -1.84 11.00
C THR A 134 -5.45 -1.40 11.64
N GLY A 135 -6.36 -2.32 11.96
CA GLY A 135 -7.63 -1.99 12.61
C GLY A 135 -8.58 -1.17 11.72
N VAL A 136 -8.23 -0.95 10.45
CA VAL A 136 -9.06 -0.29 9.42
C VAL A 136 -10.41 -1.03 9.24
N LEU A 137 -10.46 -2.31 9.62
CA LEU A 137 -11.66 -3.15 9.62
C LEU A 137 -12.31 -3.32 11.01
N GLY A 138 -11.69 -2.82 12.08
CA GLY A 138 -12.03 -3.16 13.47
C GLY A 138 -12.87 -2.14 14.25
N GLU A 139 -12.98 -0.89 13.80
CA GLU A 139 -13.59 0.16 14.65
C GLU A 139 -15.04 0.53 14.34
N ALA A 140 -15.62 0.13 13.21
CA ALA A 140 -17.07 0.34 13.02
C ALA A 140 -17.92 -0.47 14.03
N THR A 141 -17.34 -1.44 14.75
CA THR A 141 -18.06 -2.32 15.68
C THR A 141 -17.80 -2.05 17.16
N LEU A 142 -16.79 -1.25 17.54
CA LEU A 142 -16.64 -0.80 18.94
C LEU A 142 -17.55 0.39 19.29
N GLN A 143 -18.33 0.89 18.34
CA GLN A 143 -19.14 2.09 18.52
C GLN A 143 -20.58 1.84 19.00
N PHE A 144 -20.98 0.58 19.21
CA PHE A 144 -22.30 0.30 19.78
C PHE A 144 -22.30 0.19 21.32
N ASN A 145 -21.16 -0.01 21.98
CA ASN A 145 -21.14 -0.33 23.42
C ASN A 145 -20.24 0.52 24.34
N VAL A 146 -19.64 1.63 23.88
CA VAL A 146 -19.03 2.60 24.81
C VAL A 146 -19.76 3.92 24.74
N SER A 147 -20.84 4.00 25.54
CA SER A 147 -21.44 5.25 25.95
C SER A 147 -20.41 6.02 26.80
N GLY A 148 -19.92 7.15 26.29
CA GLY A 148 -19.10 8.08 27.07
C GLY A 148 -18.21 8.99 26.25
N PHE A 149 -18.71 10.19 25.92
CA PHE A 149 -17.95 11.41 25.61
C PHE A 149 -17.05 11.43 24.36
N LEU A 150 -17.60 11.50 23.14
CA LEU A 150 -17.01 12.27 22.03
C LEU A 150 -18.12 12.71 21.06
N ALA A 151 -18.04 13.94 20.56
CA ALA A 151 -19.05 14.51 19.66
C ALA A 151 -19.10 13.71 18.35
N GLU A 152 -20.31 13.51 17.80
CA GLU A 152 -20.59 12.69 16.60
C GLU A 152 -19.77 13.10 15.35
N SER A 153 -19.23 14.33 15.30
CA SER A 153 -18.35 14.82 14.22
C SER A 153 -16.93 14.25 14.24
N ASP A 154 -16.41 13.91 15.42
CA ASP A 154 -15.00 13.56 15.56
C ASP A 154 -14.74 12.14 15.08
N ILE A 155 -15.73 11.24 15.24
CA ILE A 155 -15.53 9.81 15.03
C ILE A 155 -15.56 9.43 13.54
N GLU A 156 -16.41 10.09 12.74
CA GLU A 156 -16.41 9.93 11.28
C GLU A 156 -15.09 10.44 10.67
N THR A 157 -14.54 11.50 11.24
CA THR A 157 -13.25 12.10 10.84
C THR A 157 -12.07 11.15 11.12
N HIS A 158 -12.03 10.51 12.30
CA HIS A 158 -10.96 9.55 12.65
C HIS A 158 -10.97 8.29 11.76
N GLY A 159 -12.16 7.75 11.46
CA GLY A 159 -12.30 6.61 10.55
C GLY A 159 -11.80 6.94 9.13
N ASN A 160 -12.11 8.14 8.65
CA ASN A 160 -11.62 8.64 7.37
C ASN A 160 -10.09 8.83 7.37
N ILE A 161 -9.48 9.34 8.44
CA ILE A 161 -8.02 9.51 8.54
C ILE A 161 -7.30 8.15 8.52
N LYS A 162 -7.78 7.14 9.28
CA LYS A 162 -7.18 5.79 9.29
C LYS A 162 -7.21 5.13 7.91
N GLU A 163 -8.33 5.26 7.22
CA GLU A 163 -8.50 4.78 5.84
C GLU A 163 -7.53 5.48 4.87
N LEU A 164 -7.34 6.79 5.00
CA LEU A 164 -6.35 7.53 4.20
C LEU A 164 -4.92 7.05 4.48
N LEU A 165 -4.57 6.83 5.75
CA LEU A 165 -3.26 6.30 6.15
C LEU A 165 -3.04 4.87 5.62
N ALA A 166 -4.09 4.04 5.57
CA ALA A 166 -4.04 2.73 4.95
C ALA A 166 -3.82 2.81 3.44
N ARG A 167 -4.49 3.75 2.75
CA ARG A 167 -4.24 4.04 1.33
C ARG A 167 -2.80 4.50 1.07
N LEU A 168 -2.18 5.25 1.99
CA LEU A 168 -0.77 5.64 1.87
C LEU A 168 0.19 4.45 1.97
N GLN A 169 -0.18 3.40 2.70
CA GLN A 169 0.63 2.19 2.81
C GLN A 169 0.43 1.27 1.59
N ILE A 170 -0.82 0.92 1.28
CA ILE A 170 -1.18 -0.20 0.39
C ILE A 170 -1.67 0.26 -0.99
N GLY A 171 -2.13 1.51 -1.12
CA GLY A 171 -2.78 1.99 -2.34
C GLY A 171 -1.87 2.02 -3.57
N HIS A 172 -2.45 1.95 -4.77
CA HIS A 172 -1.73 2.27 -6.00
C HIS A 172 -1.25 3.73 -6.01
N LEU A 173 -0.31 4.06 -6.89
CA LEU A 173 0.32 5.40 -6.94
C LEU A 173 -0.71 6.54 -6.93
N GLU A 174 -1.77 6.44 -7.73
CA GLU A 174 -2.84 7.45 -7.79
C GLU A 174 -3.66 7.53 -6.48
N ALA A 175 -3.97 6.39 -5.87
CA ALA A 175 -4.65 6.33 -4.59
C ALA A 175 -3.79 6.92 -3.46
N LYS A 176 -2.47 6.69 -3.50
CA LYS A 176 -1.50 7.30 -2.58
C LYS A 176 -1.47 8.82 -2.74
N HIS A 177 -1.47 9.34 -3.97
CA HIS A 177 -1.51 10.79 -4.20
C HIS A 177 -2.80 11.41 -3.65
N LYS A 178 -3.95 10.84 -4.01
CA LYS A 178 -5.25 11.35 -3.56
C LYS A 178 -5.39 11.26 -2.03
N ALA A 179 -4.89 10.17 -1.43
CA ALA A 179 -4.89 10.02 0.01
C ALA A 179 -3.98 11.04 0.70
N LEU A 180 -2.79 11.29 0.13
CA LEU A 180 -1.85 12.28 0.63
C LEU A 180 -2.43 13.69 0.56
N ASP A 181 -3.09 14.03 -0.54
CA ASP A 181 -3.72 15.34 -0.73
C ASP A 181 -4.81 15.59 0.32
N ARG A 182 -5.68 14.61 0.53
CA ARG A 182 -6.73 14.70 1.55
C ARG A 182 -6.15 14.74 2.96
N LEU A 183 -5.12 13.96 3.24
CA LEU A 183 -4.46 13.98 4.54
C LEU A 183 -3.78 15.34 4.80
N HIS A 184 -3.17 15.94 3.78
CA HIS A 184 -2.56 17.27 3.87
C HIS A 184 -3.61 18.35 4.17
N ASP A 185 -4.76 18.29 3.50
CA ASP A 185 -5.87 19.23 3.75
C ASP A 185 -6.41 19.10 5.18
N ILE A 186 -6.69 17.87 5.64
CA ILE A 186 -7.20 17.60 6.98
C ILE A 186 -6.17 18.02 8.04
N MET A 187 -4.89 17.77 7.82
CA MET A 187 -3.84 18.12 8.77
C MET A 187 -3.68 19.64 8.96
N ARG A 188 -4.05 20.44 7.96
CA ARG A 188 -4.11 21.90 8.08
C ARG A 188 -5.32 22.37 8.89
N GLU A 189 -6.40 21.60 8.91
CA GLU A 189 -7.64 21.92 9.63
C GLU A 189 -7.62 21.42 11.08
N ASP A 190 -7.21 20.16 11.29
CA ASP A 190 -7.16 19.50 12.60
C ASP A 190 -5.89 18.65 12.75
N GLU A 191 -4.79 19.34 12.99
CA GLU A 191 -3.47 18.73 13.16
C GLU A 191 -3.44 17.72 14.33
N LYS A 192 -4.08 18.04 15.46
CA LYS A 192 -4.02 17.23 16.69
C LYS A 192 -4.65 15.86 16.50
N ASN A 193 -5.81 15.81 15.84
CA ASN A 193 -6.52 14.58 15.54
C ASN A 193 -5.72 13.67 14.59
N VAL A 194 -5.20 14.25 13.51
CA VAL A 194 -4.36 13.50 12.56
C VAL A 194 -3.17 12.87 13.27
N LEU A 195 -2.48 13.64 14.11
CA LEU A 195 -1.33 13.19 14.89
C LEU A 195 -1.67 12.09 15.90
N ALA A 196 -2.85 12.14 16.52
CA ALA A 196 -3.30 11.12 17.47
C ALA A 196 -3.48 9.74 16.81
N VAL A 197 -3.77 9.72 15.50
CA VAL A 197 -3.98 8.51 14.71
C VAL A 197 -2.69 8.02 14.05
N PHE A 198 -1.62 8.82 14.05
CA PHE A 198 -0.35 8.45 13.43
C PHE A 198 0.36 7.33 14.20
N CYS A 199 0.70 6.26 13.47
CA CYS A 199 1.51 5.15 13.96
C CYS A 199 2.85 5.09 13.22
N ARG A 200 3.83 4.39 13.79
CA ARG A 200 5.15 4.18 13.19
C ARG A 200 5.11 3.67 11.73
N SER A 201 4.17 2.81 11.38
CA SER A 201 4.00 2.31 10.00
C SER A 201 3.61 3.41 9.00
N ASN A 202 2.83 4.39 9.44
CA ASN A 202 2.44 5.53 8.61
C ASN A 202 3.64 6.44 8.34
N VAL A 203 4.51 6.61 9.34
CA VAL A 203 5.75 7.36 9.23
C VAL A 203 6.68 6.74 8.18
N ALA A 204 6.85 5.42 8.20
CA ALA A 204 7.63 4.71 7.20
C ALA A 204 7.09 4.94 5.77
N ALA A 205 5.77 4.90 5.59
CA ALA A 205 5.13 5.19 4.29
C ALA A 205 5.38 6.63 3.82
N LEU A 206 5.31 7.62 4.72
CA LEU A 206 5.65 9.02 4.39
C LEU A 206 7.12 9.18 4.01
N VAL A 207 8.05 8.56 4.74
CA VAL A 207 9.49 8.61 4.40
C VAL A 207 9.75 8.02 3.02
N GLN A 208 9.06 6.94 2.65
CA GLN A 208 9.12 6.38 1.30
C GLN A 208 8.59 7.37 0.25
N LEU A 209 7.48 8.07 0.52
CA LEU A 209 6.90 9.05 -0.40
C LEU A 209 7.80 10.28 -0.62
N LEU A 210 8.70 10.63 0.31
CA LEU A 210 9.73 11.66 0.08
C LEU A 210 10.71 11.30 -1.04
N THR A 211 10.83 10.02 -1.38
CA THR A 211 11.68 9.53 -2.48
C THR A 211 10.93 9.36 -3.80
N ALA A 212 9.64 9.71 -3.85
CA ALA A 212 8.83 9.62 -5.07
C ALA A 212 9.34 10.57 -6.16
N THR A 213 9.13 10.21 -7.43
CA THR A 213 9.61 10.99 -8.59
C THR A 213 8.88 12.31 -8.78
N SER A 214 7.63 12.43 -8.31
CA SER A 214 6.83 13.65 -8.44
C SER A 214 7.14 14.66 -7.35
N THR A 215 7.48 15.88 -7.77
CA THR A 215 7.75 17.02 -6.88
C THR A 215 6.54 17.37 -6.01
N SER A 216 5.32 17.31 -6.55
CA SER A 216 4.11 17.67 -5.80
C SER A 216 3.88 16.74 -4.60
N ILE A 217 4.13 15.44 -4.76
CA ILE A 217 4.04 14.46 -3.67
C ILE A 217 5.09 14.79 -2.61
N ARG A 218 6.33 15.04 -3.03
CA ARG A 218 7.45 15.34 -2.12
C ARG A 218 7.15 16.58 -1.28
N GLU A 219 6.60 17.63 -1.88
CA GLU A 219 6.22 18.87 -1.20
C GLU A 219 5.12 18.66 -0.15
N LYS A 220 4.05 17.95 -0.51
CA LYS A 220 2.95 17.64 0.44
C LYS A 220 3.43 16.73 1.56
N THR A 221 4.24 15.72 1.21
CA THR A 221 4.81 14.78 2.18
C THR A 221 5.73 15.49 3.17
N VAL A 222 6.65 16.36 2.70
CA VAL A 222 7.53 17.12 3.60
C VAL A 222 6.75 18.12 4.44
N SER A 223 5.64 18.66 3.94
CA SER A 223 4.75 19.54 4.71
C SER A 223 4.11 18.79 5.88
N ILE A 224 3.56 17.58 5.64
CA ILE A 224 3.02 16.70 6.68
C ILE A 224 4.09 16.31 7.71
N ILE A 225 5.30 15.95 7.24
CA ILE A 225 6.43 15.62 8.12
C ILE A 225 6.86 16.83 8.96
N CYS A 226 6.85 18.03 8.39
CA CYS A 226 7.17 19.26 9.12
C CYS A 226 6.21 19.46 10.29
N SER A 227 4.89 19.35 10.06
CA SER A 227 3.88 19.41 11.13
C SER A 227 4.05 18.29 12.16
N LEU A 228 4.37 17.08 11.70
CA LEU A 228 4.64 15.93 12.58
C LEU A 228 5.81 16.17 13.55
N VAL A 229 6.87 16.83 13.07
CA VAL A 229 8.02 17.21 13.89
C VAL A 229 7.72 18.43 14.76
N GLU A 230 6.99 19.41 14.25
CA GLU A 230 6.62 20.63 14.98
C GLU A 230 5.74 20.36 16.20
N SER A 231 4.89 19.33 16.14
CA SER A 231 4.03 18.92 17.25
C SER A 231 4.78 18.41 18.48
N GLY A 232 6.04 17.97 18.34
CA GLY A 232 6.92 17.66 19.48
C GLY A 232 6.58 16.38 20.27
N GLY A 233 6.06 15.35 19.60
CA GLY A 233 5.70 14.06 20.21
C GLY A 233 6.63 12.88 19.85
N SER A 234 6.19 11.65 20.16
CA SER A 234 6.89 10.39 19.86
C SER A 234 7.21 10.18 18.37
N CYS A 235 6.55 10.93 17.49
CA CYS A 235 6.69 10.83 16.05
C CYS A 235 8.09 11.24 15.54
N GLU A 236 8.79 12.14 16.27
CA GLU A 236 10.14 12.55 15.93
C GLU A 236 11.11 11.36 15.96
N ASN A 237 11.06 10.57 17.03
CA ASN A 237 11.88 9.38 17.19
C ASN A 237 11.57 8.32 16.12
N TRP A 238 10.30 8.18 15.73
CA TRP A 238 9.91 7.29 14.64
C TRP A 238 10.48 7.76 13.31
N LEU A 239 10.42 9.06 13.01
CA LEU A 239 10.98 9.63 11.77
C LEU A 239 12.49 9.38 11.65
N VAL A 240 13.24 9.62 12.73
CA VAL A 240 14.69 9.36 12.75
C VAL A 240 14.97 7.87 12.59
N SER A 241 14.21 7.01 13.30
CA SER A 241 14.37 5.55 13.22
C SER A 241 14.06 4.98 11.83
N GLU A 242 13.09 5.54 11.12
CA GLU A 242 12.72 5.15 9.75
C GLU A 242 13.62 5.81 8.69
N GLY A 243 14.62 6.61 9.10
CA GLY A 243 15.62 7.16 8.20
C GLY A 243 15.15 8.37 7.39
N VAL A 244 14.42 9.31 8.00
CA VAL A 244 13.95 10.54 7.32
C VAL A 244 15.08 11.49 6.89
N LEU A 245 16.25 11.42 7.53
CA LEU A 245 17.32 12.43 7.37
C LEU A 245 17.90 12.49 5.95
N PRO A 246 18.32 11.38 5.30
CA PRO A 246 18.87 11.45 3.95
C PRO A 246 17.87 11.99 2.90
N PRO A 247 16.58 11.59 2.90
CA PRO A 247 15.57 12.20 2.04
C PRO A 247 15.38 13.70 2.27
N LEU A 248 15.41 14.17 3.52
CA LEU A 248 15.31 15.60 3.84
C LEU A 248 16.53 16.39 3.35
N ILE A 249 17.74 15.90 3.57
CA ILE A 249 18.98 16.55 3.11
C ILE A 249 18.97 16.68 1.57
N ARG A 250 18.59 15.61 0.87
CA ARG A 250 18.43 15.65 -0.60
C ARG A 250 17.38 16.66 -1.04
N LEU A 251 16.29 16.80 -0.29
CA LEU A 251 15.27 17.82 -0.53
C LEU A 251 15.81 19.25 -0.35
N VAL A 252 16.72 19.49 0.60
CA VAL A 252 17.40 20.79 0.74
C VAL A 252 18.28 21.09 -0.47
N GLU A 253 18.99 20.09 -0.99
CA GLU A 253 19.84 20.25 -2.18
C GLU A 253 19.03 20.49 -3.45
N SER A 254 18.07 19.61 -3.73
CA SER A 254 17.43 19.49 -5.06
C SER A 254 15.91 19.70 -5.04
N GLY A 255 15.34 20.17 -3.94
CA GLY A 255 13.92 20.50 -3.80
C GLY A 255 13.54 21.85 -4.40
N SER A 256 12.22 22.09 -4.49
CA SER A 256 11.67 23.42 -4.77
C SER A 256 11.89 24.37 -3.60
N THR A 257 11.66 25.67 -3.79
CA THR A 257 11.75 26.66 -2.70
C THR A 257 10.91 26.27 -1.49
N PHE A 258 9.66 25.86 -1.72
CA PHE A 258 8.76 25.37 -0.67
C PHE A 258 9.27 24.08 0.00
N GLY A 259 9.69 23.10 -0.81
CA GLY A 259 10.22 21.83 -0.30
C GLY A 259 11.49 22.01 0.52
N LYS A 260 12.37 22.93 0.11
CA LYS A 260 13.60 23.30 0.83
C LYS A 260 13.28 23.95 2.16
N GLU A 261 12.40 24.94 2.19
CA GLU A 261 11.99 25.63 3.41
C GLU A 261 11.45 24.63 4.45
N LYS A 262 10.49 23.78 4.05
CA LYS A 262 9.92 22.77 4.95
C LYS A 262 10.93 21.71 5.38
N ALA A 263 11.85 21.31 4.50
CA ALA A 263 12.92 20.39 4.86
C ALA A 263 13.91 21.00 5.87
N ILE A 264 14.28 22.27 5.69
CA ILE A 264 15.15 23.00 6.65
C ILE A 264 14.47 23.14 8.00
N VAL A 265 13.19 23.54 8.05
CA VAL A 265 12.44 23.67 9.31
C VAL A 265 12.36 22.32 10.04
N SER A 266 12.08 21.25 9.29
CA SER A 266 12.07 19.88 9.84
C SER A 266 13.44 19.49 10.40
N LEU A 267 14.53 19.71 9.63
CA LEU A 267 15.90 19.41 10.07
C LEU A 267 16.33 20.24 11.27
N GLN A 268 15.93 21.52 11.33
CA GLN A 268 16.22 22.40 12.46
C GLN A 268 15.58 21.86 13.74
N ARG A 269 14.31 21.44 13.68
CA ARG A 269 13.63 20.84 14.84
C ARG A 269 14.27 19.52 15.24
N LEU A 270 14.56 18.65 14.27
CA LEU A 270 15.23 17.37 14.48
C LEU A 270 16.64 17.52 15.10
N SER A 271 17.34 18.62 14.79
CA SER A 271 18.67 18.92 15.34
C SER A 271 18.69 19.30 16.82
N MET A 272 17.52 19.43 17.46
CA MET A 272 17.46 19.68 18.91
C MET A 272 17.99 18.48 19.73
N SER A 273 18.01 17.27 19.15
CA SER A 273 18.65 16.09 19.72
C SER A 273 20.11 15.97 19.26
N GLU A 274 21.02 15.70 20.20
CA GLU A 274 22.45 15.51 19.92
C GLU A 274 22.71 14.30 19.00
N GLU A 275 21.93 13.23 19.18
CA GLU A 275 22.03 12.03 18.35
C GLU A 275 21.65 12.31 16.89
N THR A 276 20.54 13.03 16.70
CA THR A 276 20.07 13.42 15.38
C THR A 276 21.02 14.42 14.72
N THR A 277 21.61 15.34 15.48
CA THR A 277 22.63 16.27 14.97
C THR A 277 23.85 15.52 14.43
N ARG A 278 24.36 14.52 15.17
CA ARG A 278 25.47 13.68 14.67
C ARG A 278 25.06 12.93 13.39
N ALA A 279 23.84 12.43 13.32
CA ALA A 279 23.34 11.74 12.13
C ALA A 279 23.21 12.68 10.92
N ILE A 280 22.73 13.91 11.11
CA ILE A 280 22.66 14.94 10.04
C ILE A 280 24.06 15.22 9.48
N VAL A 281 25.06 15.41 10.35
CA VAL A 281 26.45 15.62 9.94
C VAL A 281 27.01 14.39 9.21
N GLY A 282 26.76 13.19 9.75
CA GLY A 282 27.21 11.93 9.14
C GLY A 282 26.60 11.64 7.76
N HIS A 283 25.38 12.15 7.51
CA HIS A 283 24.72 12.05 6.21
C HIS A 283 25.09 13.18 5.23
N GLY A 284 26.05 14.04 5.57
CA GLY A 284 26.47 15.13 4.70
C GLY A 284 25.45 16.28 4.65
N GLY A 285 24.70 16.50 5.72
CA GLY A 285 23.74 17.60 5.81
C GLY A 285 24.38 18.99 5.93
N VAL A 286 25.68 19.09 6.19
CA VAL A 286 26.36 20.38 6.41
C VAL A 286 26.50 21.21 5.12
N PRO A 287 27.05 20.69 4.00
CA PRO A 287 27.19 21.48 2.77
C PRO A 287 25.88 22.07 2.21
N PRO A 288 24.73 21.35 2.25
CA PRO A 288 23.45 21.89 1.78
C PRO A 288 22.84 22.99 2.65
N LEU A 289 23.33 23.15 3.88
CA LEU A 289 22.82 24.13 4.87
C LEU A 289 23.67 25.42 4.93
N ILE A 290 24.79 25.47 4.22
CA ILE A 290 25.70 26.64 4.10
C ILE A 290 25.38 27.39 2.80
#